data_AF-A0A960TIH1-F1
#
_entry.id   AF-A0A960TIH1-F1
#
_cell.length_a   1.000
_cell.length_b   1.000
_cell.length_c   1.000
_cell.angle_alpha   90.00
_cell.angle_beta   90.00
_cell.angle_gamma   90.00
#
_symmetry.space_group_name_H-M   'P 1'
#
loop_
_entity.id
_entity.type
_entity.pdbx_description
1 polymer ?
#
loop_
_entity_poly.entity_id
_entity_poly.type
_entity_poly.pdbx_seq_one_letter_code
_entity_poly.pdbx_strand_id
1 'polypeptide(L)'
;MNNEPNIQSCRMQVMQGSPCLESCKLTRFKNKSIFEYNCLAITKFSDYLKSNENDIQISLSAFYSAPKEVINEFLRQNPENKKLLKLYFNLGDVKKCADRANHLSESILVDLLNDAWNTFHRKKPSKDILNEFESFFNLRVNAFWKYVSKEKLKSIKQYSLKTDINSYVENLIAYLIELTSPAPDPIEMTGSDENNFHLYLLLLEEMQNLIKAHPEINKNFSEDYRNHSIVNDLSFAKSSDLNRIEKLNEIIDRISLNYNEDNLKSNIYVLQKLRTEIDLLNSNSITSEVFIDTLTSGNFVSISQYLNFFKLQPPETIISNYNQNKDNPDFIENFIYFCWLFRYEESIHNLFNCDLFPDELLIQIIYFNYGKWILNGNEAEDYFSNFTLFVNAGKCKQLLAETDIIRMDLNFALCLFSNLDIENLEIFFKEVRNKENTIQMFCSIFMNLDTSKMETFFIKNPHLFNHFLKYMSHYPENKIIIDFFKTYEKNLKFIDSIYVKAEDIRIRFNYENEYLLIPNDPERIWFIVNEMSGLDNIDLILNVFENKNIFLNTQEKQLVLDLYKNPYLKNSILDKITIPKDLNQYPLKNSDLLTNIYKT
;
A
#
# COMPACT_ATOMS: atom_id res chain seq x y z
N MET A 1 23.59 28.48 47.96
CA MET A 1 24.16 27.21 47.49
C MET A 1 23.23 26.72 46.39
N ASN A 2 23.65 26.84 45.13
CA ASN A 2 22.91 26.29 44.00
C ASN A 2 23.06 24.77 44.07
N ASN A 3 21.97 24.07 44.37
CA ASN A 3 21.91 22.62 44.22
C ASN A 3 21.88 22.34 42.71
N GLU A 4 23.05 22.11 42.11
CA GLU A 4 23.11 21.53 40.77
C GLU A 4 22.36 20.18 40.82
N PRO A 5 21.40 19.93 39.92
CA PRO A 5 20.71 18.65 39.88
C PRO A 5 21.74 17.56 39.68
N ASN A 6 21.74 16.57 40.55
CA ASN A 6 22.67 15.46 40.52
C ASN A 6 22.36 14.59 39.29
N ILE A 7 22.95 14.92 38.13
CA ILE A 7 22.66 14.27 36.85
C ILE A 7 23.09 12.80 36.96
N GLN A 8 22.11 11.90 37.06
CA GLN A 8 22.39 10.48 37.09
C GLN A 8 22.82 10.01 35.69
N SER A 9 24.02 9.43 35.61
CA SER A 9 24.51 8.72 34.43
C SER A 9 24.70 7.24 34.72
N CYS A 10 24.38 6.37 33.77
CA CYS A 10 24.70 4.95 33.90
C CYS A 10 26.20 4.71 33.71
N ARG A 11 26.69 3.48 33.93
CA ARG A 11 28.11 3.14 33.72
C ARG A 11 28.61 3.30 32.28
N MET A 12 27.70 3.36 31.32
CA MET A 12 28.00 3.67 29.91
C MET A 12 28.03 5.19 29.65
N GLN A 13 28.01 6.01 30.70
CA GLN A 13 27.97 7.48 30.64
C GLN A 13 26.73 8.06 29.93
N VAL A 14 25.69 7.25 29.74
CA VAL A 14 24.41 7.74 29.20
C VAL A 14 23.65 8.43 30.33
N MET A 15 23.26 9.68 30.09
CA MET A 15 22.46 10.47 31.03
C MET A 15 20.99 10.01 31.06
N GLN A 16 20.31 10.28 32.18
CA GLN A 16 18.88 9.99 32.35
C GLN A 16 18.01 10.62 31.26
N GLY A 17 18.26 11.88 30.90
CA GLY A 17 17.53 12.61 29.86
C GLY A 17 18.03 12.41 28.41
N SER A 18 18.81 11.38 28.13
CA SER A 18 19.36 11.13 26.77
C SER A 18 19.01 9.74 26.26
N PRO A 19 18.90 9.51 24.94
CA PRO A 19 18.65 8.16 24.40
C PRO A 19 19.71 7.14 24.81
N CYS A 20 19.30 5.87 24.99
CA CYS A 20 20.23 4.78 25.21
C CYS A 20 20.99 4.41 23.92
N LEU A 21 22.27 4.06 24.06
CA LEU A 21 23.09 3.59 22.95
C LEU A 21 22.68 2.16 22.55
N GLU A 22 22.61 1.87 21.25
CA GLU A 22 22.29 0.52 20.76
C GLU A 22 23.32 -0.53 21.23
N SER A 23 24.57 -0.10 21.43
CA SER A 23 25.65 -0.94 21.96
C SER A 23 25.39 -1.45 23.38
N CYS A 24 24.51 -0.81 24.16
CA CYS A 24 24.11 -1.29 25.49
C CYS A 24 23.49 -2.69 25.44
N LYS A 25 22.90 -3.09 24.30
CA LYS A 25 22.34 -4.42 24.08
C LYS A 25 23.42 -5.50 23.92
N LEU A 26 24.56 -5.15 23.33
CA LEU A 26 25.65 -6.08 22.99
C LEU A 26 26.64 -6.31 24.14
N THR A 27 26.66 -5.40 25.12
CA THR A 27 27.46 -5.56 26.35
C THR A 27 26.89 -6.73 27.15
N ARG A 28 27.28 -7.95 26.78
CA ARG A 28 26.85 -9.17 27.49
C ARG A 28 27.19 -8.99 28.96
N PHE A 29 26.16 -8.90 29.80
CA PHE A 29 26.22 -8.93 31.25
C PHE A 29 26.66 -10.33 31.70
N LYS A 30 27.88 -10.75 31.30
CA LYS A 30 28.47 -12.02 31.66
C LYS A 30 28.76 -11.94 33.16
N ASN A 31 27.83 -12.47 33.96
CA ASN A 31 28.00 -12.82 35.37
C ASN A 31 27.98 -11.68 36.40
N LYS A 32 27.49 -10.48 36.05
CA LYS A 32 27.35 -9.36 37.01
C LYS A 32 25.89 -8.99 37.18
N SER A 33 25.46 -8.74 38.41
CA SER A 33 24.07 -8.40 38.70
C SER A 33 23.67 -7.10 38.00
N ILE A 34 22.41 -6.96 37.59
CA ILE A 34 21.86 -5.75 36.94
C ILE A 34 22.14 -4.50 37.78
N PHE A 35 22.13 -4.66 39.11
CA PHE A 35 22.45 -3.64 40.09
C PHE A 35 23.88 -3.10 39.97
N GLU A 36 24.82 -3.87 39.42
CA GLU A 36 26.19 -3.40 39.24
C GLU A 36 26.31 -2.39 38.10
N TYR A 37 25.40 -2.30 37.13
CA TYR A 37 25.59 -1.42 35.98
C TYR A 37 24.85 -0.08 36.06
N ASN A 38 24.07 0.15 37.12
CA ASN A 38 23.22 1.33 37.27
C ASN A 38 22.44 1.61 35.97
N CYS A 39 21.79 0.58 35.40
CA CYS A 39 21.00 0.74 34.19
C CYS A 39 19.83 1.70 34.46
N LEU A 40 19.79 2.81 33.73
CA LEU A 40 18.76 3.84 33.91
C LEU A 40 17.46 3.53 33.16
N ALA A 41 17.29 2.35 32.55
CA ALA A 41 16.10 2.07 31.74
C ALA A 41 14.82 2.07 32.58
N ILE A 42 14.81 1.48 33.79
CA ILE A 42 13.64 1.53 34.69
C ILE A 42 13.32 2.98 35.07
N THR A 43 14.35 3.78 35.35
CA THR A 43 14.20 5.21 35.64
C THR A 43 13.57 5.90 34.44
N LYS A 44 14.11 5.73 33.23
CA LYS A 44 13.56 6.31 31.99
C LYS A 44 12.10 5.92 31.74
N PHE A 45 11.75 4.65 31.93
CA PHE A 45 10.37 4.19 31.84
C PHE A 45 9.48 4.84 32.91
N SER A 46 10.00 4.96 34.13
CA SER A 46 9.26 5.54 35.27
C SER A 46 9.09 7.05 35.12
N ASP A 47 10.09 7.77 34.63
CA ASP A 47 10.05 9.21 34.37
C ASP A 47 9.03 9.52 33.27
N TYR A 48 9.00 8.69 32.21
CA TYR A 48 7.97 8.77 31.19
C TYR A 48 6.56 8.51 31.76
N LEU A 49 6.41 7.71 32.82
CA LEU A 49 5.11 7.51 33.46
C LEU A 49 4.75 8.58 34.51
N LYS A 50 5.74 9.16 35.19
CA LYS A 50 5.52 9.97 36.41
C LYS A 50 5.72 11.47 36.23
N SER A 51 6.77 11.91 35.53
CA SER A 51 7.30 13.26 35.72
C SER A 51 7.31 14.15 34.49
N ASN A 52 6.96 13.64 33.30
CA ASN A 52 7.01 14.42 32.06
C ASN A 52 8.43 14.86 31.67
N GLU A 53 9.46 14.30 32.32
CA GLU A 53 10.85 14.75 32.18
C GLU A 53 11.57 14.09 31.00
N ASN A 54 11.07 12.95 30.50
CA ASN A 54 11.67 12.22 29.39
C ASN A 54 10.69 12.06 28.23
N ASP A 55 11.16 12.40 27.02
CA ASP A 55 10.49 12.12 25.76
C ASP A 55 10.25 10.61 25.57
N ILE A 56 9.14 10.25 24.93
CA ILE A 56 8.83 8.87 24.53
C ILE A 56 9.96 8.23 23.72
N GLN A 57 10.72 9.00 22.94
CA GLN A 57 11.89 8.54 22.20
C GLN A 57 13.04 8.09 23.12
N ILE A 58 13.26 8.80 24.23
CA ILE A 58 14.24 8.41 25.25
C ILE A 58 13.80 7.08 25.88
N SER A 59 12.51 6.96 26.18
CA SER A 59 11.94 5.75 26.75
C SER A 59 11.96 4.56 25.79
N LEU A 60 11.63 4.76 24.51
CA LEU A 60 11.72 3.77 23.42
C LEU A 60 13.16 3.30 23.19
N SER A 61 14.12 4.23 23.18
CA SER A 61 15.53 3.86 23.06
C SER A 61 15.99 2.97 24.22
N ALA A 62 15.49 3.24 25.43
CA ALA A 62 15.73 2.41 26.61
C ALA A 62 15.06 1.04 26.47
N PHE A 63 13.85 0.97 25.90
CA PHE A 63 13.15 -0.28 25.63
C PHE A 63 13.94 -1.19 24.67
N TYR A 64 14.48 -0.65 23.58
CA TYR A 64 15.29 -1.42 22.63
C TYR A 64 16.60 -1.93 23.26
N SER A 65 17.22 -1.09 24.07
CA SER A 65 18.59 -1.30 24.55
C SER A 65 18.69 -1.99 25.91
N ALA A 66 17.61 -2.00 26.71
CA ALA A 66 17.62 -2.54 28.06
C ALA A 66 17.88 -4.06 28.09
N PRO A 67 18.57 -4.60 29.10
CA PRO A 67 18.61 -6.05 29.32
C PRO A 67 17.21 -6.63 29.51
N LYS A 68 17.00 -7.91 29.14
CA LYS A 68 15.68 -8.56 29.29
C LYS A 68 15.24 -8.60 30.75
N GLU A 69 16.18 -8.77 31.66
CA GLU A 69 15.92 -8.85 33.09
C GLU A 69 15.45 -7.50 33.66
N VAL A 70 15.95 -6.39 33.12
CA VAL A 70 15.51 -5.04 33.49
C VAL A 70 14.06 -4.79 33.07
N ILE A 71 13.67 -5.27 31.88
CA ILE A 71 12.28 -5.21 31.44
C ILE A 71 11.40 -6.12 32.29
N ASN A 72 11.84 -7.34 32.59
CA ASN A 72 11.07 -8.25 33.43
C ASN A 72 10.84 -7.67 34.82
N GLU A 73 11.87 -7.04 35.39
CA GLU A 73 11.77 -6.35 36.68
C GLU A 73 10.79 -5.18 36.61
N PHE A 74 10.91 -4.35 35.56
CA PHE A 74 9.96 -3.26 35.32
C PHE A 74 8.52 -3.79 35.26
N LEU A 75 8.25 -4.85 34.51
CA LEU A 75 6.90 -5.40 34.36
C LEU A 75 6.32 -6.02 35.63
N ARG A 76 7.17 -6.44 36.59
CA ARG A 76 6.73 -6.95 37.91
C ARG A 76 6.31 -5.85 38.86
N GLN A 77 6.82 -4.63 38.69
CA GLN A 77 6.58 -3.54 39.62
C GLN A 77 5.14 -3.01 39.57
N ASN A 78 4.53 -2.95 38.39
CA ASN A 78 3.18 -2.41 38.22
C ASN A 78 2.49 -3.02 36.98
N PRO A 79 1.22 -3.48 37.07
CA PRO A 79 0.45 -3.90 35.89
C PRO A 79 0.35 -2.84 34.77
N GLU A 80 0.36 -1.54 35.10
CA GLU A 80 0.39 -0.45 34.11
C GLU A 80 1.65 -0.48 33.22
N ASN A 81 2.75 -1.04 33.71
CA ASN A 81 4.00 -1.18 32.95
C ASN A 81 3.82 -2.11 31.74
N LYS A 82 2.88 -3.07 31.81
CA LYS A 82 2.51 -3.89 30.65
C LYS A 82 1.86 -3.07 29.55
N LYS A 83 1.10 -2.02 29.89
CA LYS A 83 0.47 -1.14 28.89
C LYS A 83 1.51 -0.27 28.19
N LEU A 84 2.49 0.23 28.95
CA LEU A 84 3.61 0.96 28.38
C LEU A 84 4.44 0.08 27.42
N LEU A 85 4.63 -1.19 27.77
CA LEU A 85 5.28 -2.16 26.88
C LEU A 85 4.50 -2.34 25.56
N LYS A 86 3.18 -2.48 25.64
CA LYS A 86 2.31 -2.54 24.44
C LYS A 86 2.46 -1.28 23.59
N LEU A 87 2.46 -0.11 24.22
CA LEU A 87 2.66 1.17 23.54
C LEU A 87 3.99 1.19 22.77
N TYR A 88 5.08 0.66 23.36
CA TYR A 88 6.36 0.58 22.67
C TYR A 88 6.36 -0.37 21.47
N PHE A 89 5.70 -1.51 21.58
CA PHE A 89 5.53 -2.41 20.43
C PHE A 89 4.70 -1.77 19.31
N ASN A 90 3.70 -0.96 19.67
CA ASN A 90 2.84 -0.28 18.70
C ASN A 90 3.53 0.88 17.98
N LEU A 91 4.31 1.69 18.71
CA LEU A 91 4.99 2.87 18.17
C LEU A 91 6.34 2.55 17.54
N GLY A 92 6.93 1.42 17.93
CA GLY A 92 8.30 1.11 17.61
C GLY A 92 8.55 0.69 16.17
N ASP A 93 9.82 0.77 15.76
CA ASP A 93 10.28 0.17 14.51
C ASP A 93 10.07 -1.35 14.52
N VAL A 94 9.52 -1.89 13.43
CA VAL A 94 9.13 -3.30 13.31
C VAL A 94 10.31 -4.24 13.53
N LYS A 95 11.48 -3.93 12.94
CA LYS A 95 12.69 -4.78 13.03
C LYS A 95 13.27 -4.69 14.44
N LYS A 96 13.34 -3.49 15.04
CA LYS A 96 13.82 -3.31 16.43
C LYS A 96 12.89 -3.98 17.45
N CYS A 97 11.58 -3.94 17.24
CA CYS A 97 10.60 -4.64 18.07
C CYS A 97 10.71 -6.16 17.93
N ALA A 98 10.91 -6.70 16.73
CA ALA A 98 11.12 -8.13 16.52
C ALA A 98 12.39 -8.64 17.19
N ASP A 99 13.49 -7.91 16.97
CA ASP A 99 14.76 -8.15 17.65
C ASP A 99 14.60 -8.03 19.17
N ARG A 100 13.75 -7.12 19.66
CA ARG A 100 13.43 -7.06 21.09
C ARG A 100 12.65 -8.27 21.57
N ALA A 101 11.62 -8.69 20.84
CA ALA A 101 10.81 -9.86 21.16
C ALA A 101 11.66 -11.15 21.24
N ASN A 102 12.70 -11.28 20.41
CA ASN A 102 13.65 -12.39 20.49
C ASN A 102 14.34 -12.53 21.86
N HIS A 103 14.45 -11.44 22.62
CA HIS A 103 15.17 -11.39 23.89
C HIS A 103 14.25 -11.37 25.13
N LEU A 104 12.95 -11.14 24.98
CA LEU A 104 11.98 -11.14 26.10
C LEU A 104 11.67 -12.56 26.60
N SER A 105 11.08 -12.70 27.78
CA SER A 105 10.61 -14.00 28.26
C SER A 105 9.36 -14.47 27.50
N GLU A 106 9.21 -15.78 27.37
CA GLU A 106 8.06 -16.42 26.72
C GLU A 106 6.75 -16.00 27.37
N SER A 107 6.72 -15.88 28.71
CA SER A 107 5.54 -15.44 29.46
C SER A 107 5.02 -14.07 29.02
N ILE A 108 5.92 -13.11 28.81
CA ILE A 108 5.54 -11.75 28.40
C ILE A 108 5.02 -11.77 26.96
N LEU A 109 5.66 -12.54 26.10
CA LEU A 109 5.29 -12.64 24.69
C LEU A 109 3.93 -13.33 24.51
N VAL A 110 3.64 -14.37 25.29
CA VAL A 110 2.32 -15.01 25.29
C VAL A 110 1.26 -14.06 25.84
N ASP A 111 1.52 -13.35 26.95
CA ASP A 111 0.60 -12.34 27.48
C ASP A 111 0.29 -11.26 26.42
N LEU A 112 1.32 -10.72 25.76
CA LEU A 112 1.18 -9.70 24.72
C LEU A 112 0.36 -10.21 23.52
N LEU A 113 0.69 -11.41 23.04
CA LEU A 113 0.01 -12.02 21.88
C LEU A 113 -1.46 -12.32 22.20
N ASN A 114 -1.74 -12.88 23.39
CA ASN A 114 -3.10 -13.18 23.83
C ASN A 114 -3.94 -11.90 23.97
N ASP A 115 -3.38 -10.86 24.58
CA ASP A 115 -4.07 -9.58 24.73
C ASP A 115 -4.36 -8.93 23.37
N ALA A 116 -3.36 -8.91 22.46
CA ALA A 116 -3.53 -8.36 21.12
C ALA A 116 -4.59 -9.14 20.32
N TRP A 117 -4.56 -10.47 20.39
CA TRP A 117 -5.53 -11.34 19.74
C TRP A 117 -6.95 -11.13 20.27
N ASN A 118 -7.13 -11.11 21.59
CA ASN A 118 -8.44 -10.91 22.19
C ASN A 118 -9.04 -9.55 21.83
N THR A 119 -8.22 -8.50 21.74
CA THR A 119 -8.66 -7.19 21.26
C THR A 119 -9.08 -7.24 19.79
N PHE A 120 -8.27 -7.86 18.93
CA PHE A 120 -8.59 -8.02 17.51
C PHE A 120 -9.89 -8.80 17.29
N HIS A 121 -10.00 -9.98 17.90
CA HIS A 121 -11.12 -10.89 17.71
C HIS A 121 -12.44 -10.32 18.24
N ARG A 122 -12.42 -9.57 19.36
CA ARG A 122 -13.61 -8.85 19.85
C ARG A 122 -14.13 -7.81 18.86
N LYS A 123 -13.23 -7.16 18.12
CA LYS A 123 -13.60 -6.09 17.17
C LYS A 123 -13.99 -6.64 15.79
N LYS A 124 -13.47 -7.80 15.39
CA LYS A 124 -13.73 -8.38 14.06
C LYS A 124 -13.85 -9.91 14.12
N PRO A 125 -14.96 -10.45 14.65
CA PRO A 125 -15.24 -11.87 14.56
C PRO A 125 -15.54 -12.23 13.09
N SER A 126 -14.73 -13.07 12.49
CA SER A 126 -14.93 -13.68 11.18
C SER A 126 -15.27 -15.17 11.35
N LYS A 127 -15.79 -15.78 10.28
CA LYS A 127 -16.08 -17.22 10.23
C LYS A 127 -14.88 -18.04 9.75
N ASP A 128 -13.87 -17.38 9.17
CA ASP A 128 -12.66 -18.00 8.64
C ASP A 128 -11.43 -17.60 9.47
N ILE A 129 -10.93 -18.57 10.25
CA ILE A 129 -9.83 -18.40 11.21
C ILE A 129 -8.50 -18.13 10.51
N LEU A 130 -8.26 -18.70 9.31
CA LEU A 130 -6.99 -18.50 8.60
C LEU A 130 -6.88 -17.07 8.07
N ASN A 131 -7.97 -16.57 7.49
CA ASN A 131 -8.07 -15.17 7.06
C ASN A 131 -8.00 -14.19 8.25
N GLU A 132 -8.49 -14.57 9.44
CA GLU A 132 -8.28 -13.78 10.66
C GLU A 132 -6.82 -13.72 11.09
N PHE A 133 -6.09 -14.83 11.04
CA PHE A 133 -4.67 -14.86 11.43
C PHE A 133 -3.82 -14.00 10.50
N GLU A 134 -4.05 -14.10 9.18
CA GLU A 134 -3.36 -13.27 8.20
C GLU A 134 -3.66 -11.78 8.43
N SER A 135 -4.93 -11.42 8.57
CA SER A 135 -5.35 -10.04 8.90
C SER A 135 -4.73 -9.53 10.20
N PHE A 136 -4.65 -10.39 11.23
CA PHE A 136 -4.07 -10.04 12.52
C PHE A 136 -2.58 -9.70 12.42
N PHE A 137 -1.80 -10.46 11.63
CA PHE A 137 -0.36 -10.22 11.47
C PHE A 137 -0.02 -9.20 10.38
N ASN A 138 -0.94 -8.87 9.48
CA ASN A 138 -0.80 -7.77 8.52
C ASN A 138 -0.91 -6.39 9.18
N LEU A 139 -1.48 -6.32 10.39
CA LEU A 139 -1.45 -5.11 11.19
C LEU A 139 -0.04 -4.67 11.54
N ARG A 140 0.29 -3.39 11.31
CA ARG A 140 1.59 -2.79 11.69
C ARG A 140 2.00 -3.10 13.12
N VAL A 141 1.07 -3.02 14.07
CA VAL A 141 1.32 -3.27 15.50
C VAL A 141 1.71 -4.73 15.80
N ASN A 142 1.35 -5.67 14.93
CA ASN A 142 1.65 -7.10 15.07
C ASN A 142 2.66 -7.59 14.02
N ALA A 143 3.01 -6.77 13.03
CA ALA A 143 3.89 -7.15 11.93
C ALA A 143 5.27 -7.63 12.42
N PHE A 144 5.72 -7.15 13.58
CA PHE A 144 6.99 -7.57 14.18
C PHE A 144 7.03 -9.08 14.48
N TRP A 145 5.88 -9.73 14.72
CA TRP A 145 5.81 -11.17 14.97
C TRP A 145 6.34 -12.01 13.81
N LYS A 146 6.19 -11.52 12.57
CA LYS A 146 6.70 -12.20 11.35
C LYS A 146 8.23 -12.26 11.31
N TYR A 147 8.90 -11.38 12.06
CA TYR A 147 10.36 -11.25 12.11
C TYR A 147 10.97 -11.85 13.39
N VAL A 148 10.15 -12.40 14.29
CA VAL A 148 10.63 -13.13 15.46
C VAL A 148 11.25 -14.46 15.00
N SER A 149 12.39 -14.83 15.59
CA SER A 149 13.14 -16.00 15.12
C SER A 149 12.34 -17.29 15.33
N LYS A 150 12.53 -18.26 14.44
CA LYS A 150 11.83 -19.54 14.48
C LYS A 150 12.13 -20.30 15.78
N GLU A 151 13.36 -20.21 16.30
CA GLU A 151 13.73 -20.77 17.61
C GLU A 151 12.95 -20.13 18.73
N LYS A 152 12.77 -18.80 18.66
CA LYS A 152 12.01 -18.07 19.67
C LYS A 152 10.54 -18.44 19.61
N LEU A 153 9.92 -18.47 18.43
CA LEU A 153 8.53 -18.89 18.26
C LEU A 153 8.30 -20.32 18.77
N LYS A 154 9.23 -21.25 18.52
CA LYS A 154 9.19 -22.61 19.09
C LYS A 154 9.25 -22.59 20.63
N SER A 155 10.08 -21.74 21.23
CA SER A 155 10.15 -21.57 22.69
C SER A 155 8.82 -21.06 23.26
N ILE A 156 8.21 -20.07 22.60
CA ILE A 156 6.91 -19.50 23.00
C ILE A 156 5.81 -20.58 22.91
N LYS A 157 5.79 -21.38 21.84
CA LYS A 157 4.85 -22.51 21.68
C LYS A 157 5.02 -23.56 22.78
N GLN A 158 6.26 -23.92 23.11
CA GLN A 158 6.52 -24.86 24.21
C GLN A 158 6.07 -24.30 25.57
N TYR A 159 6.16 -22.99 25.75
CA TYR A 159 5.66 -22.33 26.96
C TYR A 159 4.13 -22.31 27.02
N SER A 160 3.43 -22.00 25.91
CA SER A 160 1.95 -22.02 25.87
C SER A 160 1.39 -23.39 26.24
N LEU A 161 1.97 -24.45 25.67
CA LEU A 161 1.58 -25.84 25.93
C LEU A 161 1.74 -26.24 27.40
N LYS A 162 2.74 -25.69 28.09
CA LYS A 162 3.01 -25.97 29.51
C LYS A 162 2.10 -25.21 30.46
N THR A 163 1.53 -24.10 30.02
CA THR A 163 0.76 -23.18 30.86
C THR A 163 -0.75 -23.29 30.65
N ASP A 164 -1.19 -24.25 29.83
CA ASP A 164 -2.59 -24.50 29.47
C ASP A 164 -3.29 -23.22 28.97
N ILE A 165 -2.53 -22.42 28.21
CA ILE A 165 -3.00 -21.16 27.66
C ILE A 165 -3.83 -21.44 26.41
N ASN A 166 -4.86 -20.62 26.21
CA ASN A 166 -5.81 -20.63 25.11
C ASN A 166 -5.29 -21.25 23.79
N SER A 167 -5.92 -22.33 23.34
CA SER A 167 -5.62 -23.07 22.10
C SER A 167 -5.46 -22.17 20.85
N TYR A 168 -6.10 -21.00 20.81
CA TYR A 168 -5.95 -20.04 19.71
C TYR A 168 -4.55 -19.42 19.62
N VAL A 169 -3.92 -19.13 20.77
CA VAL A 169 -2.55 -18.58 20.80
C VAL A 169 -1.56 -19.60 20.25
N GLU A 170 -1.79 -20.88 20.52
CA GLU A 170 -0.96 -21.96 20.00
C GLU A 170 -1.06 -22.07 18.47
N ASN A 171 -2.27 -21.90 17.94
CA ASN A 171 -2.54 -21.91 16.50
C ASN A 171 -1.92 -20.68 15.80
N LEU A 172 -2.00 -19.50 16.41
CA LEU A 172 -1.30 -18.30 15.92
C LEU A 172 0.21 -18.49 15.84
N ILE A 173 0.81 -19.07 16.89
CA ILE A 173 2.25 -19.34 16.91
C ILE A 173 2.61 -20.42 15.89
N ALA A 174 1.77 -21.45 15.72
CA ALA A 174 1.98 -22.47 14.69
C ALA A 174 1.97 -21.86 13.29
N TYR A 175 1.00 -20.97 13.01
CA TYR A 175 0.92 -20.22 11.76
C TYR A 175 2.18 -19.37 11.51
N LEU A 176 2.69 -18.66 12.52
CA LEU A 176 3.96 -17.91 12.41
C LEU A 176 5.18 -18.81 12.15
N ILE A 177 5.23 -20.01 12.74
CA ILE A 177 6.32 -20.98 12.51
C ILE A 177 6.32 -21.50 11.07
N GLU A 178 5.15 -21.61 10.46
CA GLU A 178 4.99 -22.00 9.05
C GLU A 178 5.40 -20.88 8.10
N LEU A 179 5.01 -19.63 8.41
CA LEU A 179 5.39 -18.43 7.64
C LEU A 179 6.89 -18.11 7.68
N THR A 180 7.61 -18.46 8.75
CA THR A 180 9.04 -18.14 8.93
C THR A 180 10.02 -19.05 8.14
N SER A 181 9.60 -19.57 6.99
CA SER A 181 10.54 -19.96 5.90
C SER A 181 11.01 -18.68 5.20
N PRO A 182 12.23 -18.60 4.61
CA PRO A 182 12.94 -17.33 4.40
C PRO A 182 12.01 -16.32 3.72
N ALA A 183 11.51 -15.37 4.51
CA ALA A 183 10.58 -14.38 4.01
C ALA A 183 11.34 -13.52 3.00
N PRO A 184 10.73 -13.20 1.85
CA PRO A 184 11.25 -12.14 1.00
C PRO A 184 11.39 -10.86 1.82
N ASP A 185 12.30 -9.99 1.39
CA ASP A 185 12.45 -8.64 1.94
C ASP A 185 11.08 -7.97 2.12
N PRO A 186 10.94 -7.06 3.11
CA PRO A 186 9.68 -6.38 3.37
C PRO A 186 9.15 -5.83 2.04
N ILE A 187 8.06 -6.42 1.55
CA ILE A 187 7.20 -5.75 0.59
C ILE A 187 6.73 -4.52 1.36
N GLU A 188 7.27 -3.36 0.98
CA GLU A 188 6.64 -2.09 1.30
C GLU A 188 5.15 -2.26 1.03
N MET A 189 4.30 -1.88 1.98
CA MET A 189 2.86 -2.01 1.81
C MET A 189 2.40 -1.11 0.65
N THR A 190 2.55 -1.60 -0.58
CA THR A 190 1.86 -1.14 -1.77
C THR A 190 0.45 -1.68 -1.65
N GLY A 191 -0.51 -0.77 -1.66
CA GLY A 191 -1.88 -1.00 -1.23
C GLY A 191 -2.56 -2.22 -1.83
N SER A 192 -3.05 -3.08 -0.95
CA SER A 192 -4.37 -3.69 -1.04
C SER A 192 -4.73 -4.16 0.36
N ASP A 193 -5.63 -3.45 1.04
CA ASP A 193 -6.48 -3.98 2.13
C ASP A 193 -7.25 -2.82 2.78
N GLU A 194 -8.43 -2.49 2.24
CA GLU A 194 -9.42 -1.63 2.91
C GLU A 194 -9.71 -2.11 4.35
N ASN A 195 -9.57 -3.41 4.58
CA ASN A 195 -9.67 -4.08 5.87
C ASN A 195 -8.55 -3.68 6.86
N ASN A 196 -7.34 -3.39 6.40
CA ASN A 196 -6.22 -2.98 7.27
C ASN A 196 -6.28 -1.49 7.61
N PHE A 197 -6.86 -0.66 6.73
CA PHE A 197 -7.06 0.77 6.97
C PHE A 197 -8.13 1.04 8.03
N HIS A 198 -9.30 0.39 7.93
CA HIS A 198 -10.34 0.50 8.96
C HIS A 198 -9.85 0.01 10.34
N LEU A 199 -9.02 -1.04 10.35
CA LEU A 199 -8.44 -1.61 11.56
C LEU A 199 -7.32 -0.74 12.14
N TYR A 200 -6.54 -0.05 11.29
CA TYR A 200 -5.60 0.99 11.70
C TYR A 200 -6.31 2.15 12.41
N LEU A 201 -7.45 2.60 11.89
CA LEU A 201 -8.29 3.61 12.53
C LEU A 201 -8.87 3.13 13.89
N LEU A 202 -9.34 1.88 13.97
CA LEU A 202 -9.83 1.28 15.21
C LEU A 202 -8.73 1.05 16.27
N LEU A 203 -7.48 0.89 15.84
CA LEU A 203 -6.31 0.79 16.73
C LEU A 203 -5.84 2.18 17.20
N LEU A 204 -5.93 3.20 16.35
CA LEU A 204 -5.76 4.59 16.75
C LEU A 204 -6.80 4.99 17.81
N GLU A 205 -8.06 4.60 17.62
CA GLU A 205 -9.12 4.80 18.61
C GLU A 205 -8.83 4.04 19.93
N GLU A 206 -8.30 2.82 19.85
CA GLU A 206 -7.90 2.07 21.06
C GLU A 206 -6.72 2.72 21.77
N MET A 207 -5.71 3.21 21.03
CA MET A 207 -4.60 3.96 21.59
C MET A 207 -5.11 5.24 22.27
N GLN A 208 -6.07 5.94 21.67
CA GLN A 208 -6.71 7.10 22.28
C GLN A 208 -7.53 6.72 23.52
N ASN A 209 -8.25 5.60 23.51
CA ASN A 209 -9.00 5.12 24.68
C ASN A 209 -8.05 4.71 25.81
N LEU A 210 -6.92 4.12 25.48
CA LEU A 210 -5.88 3.76 26.42
C LEU A 210 -5.20 5.01 27.00
N ILE A 211 -4.96 6.03 26.19
CA ILE A 211 -4.46 7.36 26.61
C ILE A 211 -5.50 8.09 27.48
N LYS A 212 -6.80 8.02 27.14
CA LYS A 212 -7.91 8.65 27.90
C LYS A 212 -8.18 7.95 29.23
N ALA A 213 -8.09 6.62 29.27
CA ALA A 213 -8.28 5.83 30.48
C ALA A 213 -7.12 5.94 31.47
N HIS A 214 -5.95 6.39 31.02
CA HIS A 214 -4.72 6.51 31.80
C HIS A 214 -4.12 7.92 31.70
N PRO A 215 -4.66 8.91 32.44
CA PRO A 215 -4.24 10.31 32.40
C PRO A 215 -2.74 10.52 32.65
N GLU A 216 -2.12 9.63 33.42
CA GLU A 216 -0.67 9.56 33.67
C GLU A 216 0.16 9.31 32.41
N ILE A 217 -0.34 8.53 31.45
CA ILE A 217 0.32 8.29 30.15
C ILE A 217 0.11 9.49 29.21
N ASN A 218 -1.06 10.13 29.27
CA ASN A 218 -1.44 11.27 28.43
C ASN A 218 -0.64 12.55 28.72
N LYS A 219 -0.33 12.80 30.00
CA LYS A 219 0.45 13.99 30.39
C LYS A 219 1.83 14.04 29.72
N ASN A 220 2.40 12.87 29.38
CA ASN A 220 3.81 12.71 29.02
C ASN A 220 4.12 12.41 27.55
N PHE A 221 3.10 12.46 26.69
CA PHE A 221 3.28 12.46 25.24
C PHE A 221 3.89 13.80 24.79
N SER A 222 5.07 13.78 24.13
CA SER A 222 5.79 15.00 23.72
C SER A 222 4.97 15.84 22.75
N GLU A 223 5.21 17.16 22.73
CA GLU A 223 4.55 18.10 21.80
C GLU A 223 4.78 17.70 20.34
N ASP A 224 5.93 17.13 19.99
CA ASP A 224 6.23 16.59 18.66
C ASP A 224 5.36 15.36 18.29
N TYR A 225 4.91 14.58 19.27
CA TYR A 225 3.96 13.48 19.07
C TYR A 225 2.49 13.91 19.20
N ARG A 226 2.20 14.98 19.94
CA ARG A 226 0.90 15.69 19.91
C ARG A 226 0.68 16.41 18.57
N ASN A 227 1.77 16.89 17.97
CA ASN A 227 1.83 17.57 16.66
C ASN A 227 2.09 16.62 15.49
N HIS A 228 2.39 15.34 15.74
CA HIS A 228 2.15 14.30 14.75
C HIS A 228 0.63 14.29 14.53
N SER A 229 0.18 14.75 13.36
CA SER A 229 -1.11 15.39 13.03
C SER A 229 -2.43 14.64 13.31
N ILE A 230 -2.49 13.80 14.33
CA ILE A 230 -3.58 12.86 14.63
C ILE A 230 -4.01 12.93 16.11
N VAL A 231 -3.23 13.54 17.01
CA VAL A 231 -3.50 13.50 18.47
C VAL A 231 -4.14 14.78 19.04
N ASN A 232 -3.96 15.96 18.42
CA ASN A 232 -4.48 17.22 18.96
C ASN A 232 -5.95 17.56 18.59
N ASP A 233 -6.63 16.79 17.75
CA ASP A 233 -7.90 17.23 17.14
C ASP A 233 -9.19 16.73 17.81
N LEU A 234 -9.15 16.22 19.06
CA LEU A 234 -10.32 15.54 19.66
C LEU A 234 -10.73 16.01 21.06
N SER A 235 -10.35 17.22 21.47
CA SER A 235 -10.79 17.79 22.76
C SER A 235 -11.75 18.97 22.63
N PHE A 236 -12.81 18.91 21.80
CA PHE A 236 -13.93 19.86 21.90
C PHE A 236 -15.23 19.31 21.27
N ALA A 237 -15.96 18.47 22.01
CA ALA A 237 -17.34 18.10 21.68
C ALA A 237 -18.15 18.01 22.97
N LYS A 238 -18.73 19.13 23.42
CA LYS A 238 -19.57 19.17 24.62
C LYS A 238 -20.81 20.07 24.53
N SER A 239 -21.29 20.40 23.33
CA SER A 239 -22.40 21.36 23.18
C SER A 239 -23.58 20.93 22.30
N SER A 240 -23.71 19.65 21.89
CA SER A 240 -24.78 19.25 20.95
C SER A 240 -25.84 18.26 21.50
N ASP A 241 -25.93 18.04 22.81
CA ASP A 241 -26.81 16.98 23.35
C ASP A 241 -28.31 17.32 23.45
N LEU A 242 -28.71 18.60 23.44
CA LEU A 242 -30.12 18.97 23.63
C LEU A 242 -31.01 18.68 22.40
N ASN A 243 -30.58 19.08 21.20
CA ASN A 243 -31.32 18.77 19.95
C ASN A 243 -31.32 17.26 19.62
N ARG A 244 -30.31 16.53 20.09
CA ARG A 244 -30.17 15.08 19.90
C ARG A 244 -31.18 14.32 20.75
N ILE A 245 -31.37 14.74 22.00
CA ILE A 245 -32.35 14.14 22.92
C ILE A 245 -33.79 14.40 22.43
N GLU A 246 -34.10 15.59 21.92
CA GLU A 246 -35.44 15.90 21.39
C GLU A 246 -35.81 15.04 20.18
N LYS A 247 -34.89 14.85 19.22
CA LYS A 247 -35.13 13.97 18.05
C LYS A 247 -35.19 12.48 18.41
N LEU A 248 -34.40 12.03 19.38
CA LEU A 248 -34.47 10.65 19.87
C LEU A 248 -35.84 10.36 20.51
N ASN A 249 -36.38 11.30 21.28
CA ASN A 249 -37.71 11.17 21.85
C ASN A 249 -38.80 11.13 20.76
N GLU A 250 -38.69 11.94 19.71
CA GLU A 250 -39.62 11.91 18.57
C GLU A 250 -39.59 10.55 17.82
N ILE A 251 -38.41 9.93 17.70
CA ILE A 251 -38.24 8.60 17.11
C ILE A 251 -38.86 7.52 18.00
N ILE A 252 -38.67 7.61 19.32
CA ILE A 252 -39.25 6.68 20.30
C ILE A 252 -40.78 6.74 20.27
N ASP A 253 -41.36 7.94 20.11
CA ASP A 253 -42.81 8.12 20.00
C ASP A 253 -43.37 7.50 18.71
N ARG A 254 -42.66 7.64 17.58
CA ARG A 254 -43.04 7.02 16.31
C ARG A 254 -42.94 5.50 16.32
N ILE A 255 -41.97 4.93 17.05
CA ILE A 255 -41.86 3.48 17.28
C ILE A 255 -43.06 3.00 18.09
N SER A 256 -43.41 3.73 19.16
CA SER A 256 -44.53 3.38 20.03
C SER A 256 -45.89 3.44 19.31
N LEU A 257 -46.04 4.32 18.32
CA LEU A 257 -47.26 4.46 17.51
C LEU A 257 -47.42 3.42 16.39
N ASN A 258 -46.32 2.87 15.86
CA ASN A 258 -46.33 1.98 14.69
C ASN A 258 -45.98 0.52 15.02
N TYR A 259 -45.68 0.21 16.28
CA TYR A 259 -45.39 -1.14 16.71
C TYR A 259 -46.69 -1.98 16.71
N ASN A 260 -46.73 -3.00 15.85
CA ASN A 260 -47.85 -3.93 15.78
C ASN A 260 -47.34 -5.33 16.14
N GLU A 261 -47.79 -5.90 17.27
CA GLU A 261 -47.31 -7.19 17.80
C GLU A 261 -47.45 -8.34 16.80
N ASP A 262 -48.43 -8.28 15.89
CA ASP A 262 -48.74 -9.36 14.97
C ASP A 262 -48.00 -9.30 13.62
N ASN A 263 -47.22 -8.24 13.35
CA ASN A 263 -46.60 -8.04 12.03
C ASN A 263 -45.09 -7.78 12.09
N LEU A 264 -44.35 -8.85 12.40
CA LEU A 264 -42.89 -8.88 12.48
C LEU A 264 -42.19 -8.31 11.23
N LYS A 265 -42.73 -8.53 10.03
CA LYS A 265 -42.15 -8.02 8.77
C LYS A 265 -42.29 -6.50 8.64
N SER A 266 -43.44 -5.95 9.02
CA SER A 266 -43.65 -4.50 9.06
C SER A 266 -42.75 -3.84 10.10
N ASN A 267 -42.60 -4.47 11.27
CA ASN A 267 -41.70 -3.99 12.33
C ASN A 267 -40.23 -4.04 11.89
N ILE A 268 -39.78 -5.11 11.22
CA ILE A 268 -38.41 -5.21 10.69
C ILE A 268 -38.14 -4.12 9.64
N TYR A 269 -39.09 -3.85 8.73
CA TYR A 269 -38.94 -2.80 7.72
C TYR A 269 -38.87 -1.40 8.34
N VAL A 270 -39.73 -1.11 9.31
CA VAL A 270 -39.72 0.15 10.08
C VAL A 270 -38.40 0.30 10.86
N LEU A 271 -37.94 -0.76 11.53
CA LEU A 271 -36.67 -0.78 12.27
C LEU A 271 -35.44 -0.62 11.35
N GLN A 272 -35.47 -1.18 10.13
CA GLN A 272 -34.41 -0.99 9.14
C GLN A 272 -34.38 0.45 8.64
N LYS A 273 -35.54 1.03 8.29
CA LYS A 273 -35.63 2.43 7.85
C LYS A 273 -35.19 3.40 8.95
N LEU A 274 -35.59 3.14 10.20
CA LEU A 274 -35.18 3.92 11.36
C LEU A 274 -33.69 3.76 11.68
N ARG A 275 -33.12 2.57 11.47
CA ARG A 275 -31.67 2.37 11.60
C ARG A 275 -30.91 3.20 10.57
N THR A 276 -31.37 3.25 9.33
CA THR A 276 -30.79 4.14 8.30
C THR A 276 -30.92 5.62 8.67
N GLU A 277 -32.06 6.06 9.23
CA GLU A 277 -32.23 7.44 9.72
C GLU A 277 -31.35 7.75 10.94
N ILE A 278 -31.16 6.79 11.86
CA ILE A 278 -30.26 6.91 13.01
C ILE A 278 -28.80 6.92 12.57
N ASP A 279 -28.42 6.12 11.56
CA ASP A 279 -27.08 6.12 10.98
C ASP A 279 -26.81 7.44 10.21
N LEU A 280 -27.84 8.02 9.58
CA LEU A 280 -27.81 9.36 8.99
C LEU A 280 -27.76 10.49 10.04
N LEU A 281 -28.33 10.29 11.23
CA LEU A 281 -28.25 11.24 12.35
C LEU A 281 -26.92 11.13 13.11
N ASN A 282 -26.33 9.93 13.16
CA ASN A 282 -25.03 9.68 13.79
C ASN A 282 -23.86 10.08 12.88
N SER A 283 -24.07 10.11 11.56
CA SER A 283 -23.21 10.83 10.62
C SER A 283 -23.61 12.30 10.64
N ASN A 284 -23.07 13.07 11.58
CA ASN A 284 -23.21 14.53 11.57
C ASN A 284 -23.00 15.05 10.14
N SER A 285 -24.06 15.50 9.50
CA SER A 285 -24.01 16.10 8.17
C SER A 285 -23.18 17.37 8.29
N ILE A 286 -21.88 17.26 8.00
CA ILE A 286 -21.05 18.42 7.73
C ILE A 286 -21.71 19.09 6.53
N THR A 287 -22.35 20.23 6.77
CA THR A 287 -22.79 21.08 5.68
C THR A 287 -21.55 21.55 4.93
N SER A 288 -21.71 21.94 3.65
CA SER A 288 -20.60 22.48 2.88
C SER A 288 -19.90 23.65 3.60
N GLU A 289 -20.66 24.46 4.34
CA GLU A 289 -20.14 25.54 5.20
C GLU A 289 -19.23 25.02 6.33
N VAL A 290 -19.65 23.99 7.07
CA VAL A 290 -18.82 23.40 8.14
C VAL A 290 -17.55 22.78 7.55
N PHE A 291 -17.63 22.13 6.39
CA PHE A 291 -16.44 21.58 5.71
C PHE A 291 -15.43 22.68 5.34
N ILE A 292 -15.93 23.77 4.75
CA ILE A 292 -15.12 24.93 4.35
C ILE A 292 -14.48 25.59 5.57
N ASP A 293 -15.25 25.85 6.63
CA ASP A 293 -14.75 26.44 7.87
C ASP A 293 -13.68 25.57 8.51
N THR A 294 -13.84 24.24 8.45
CA THR A 294 -12.88 23.30 9.04
C THR A 294 -11.57 23.26 8.24
N LEU A 295 -11.65 23.21 6.90
CA LEU A 295 -10.45 23.26 6.04
C LEU A 295 -9.73 24.62 6.11
N THR A 296 -10.48 25.70 6.30
CA THR A 296 -9.96 27.07 6.35
C THR A 296 -9.33 27.42 7.69
N SER A 297 -9.93 26.96 8.79
CA SER A 297 -9.45 27.31 10.14
C SER A 297 -8.34 26.40 10.66
N GLY A 298 -8.05 25.29 9.97
CA GLY A 298 -7.13 24.24 10.44
C GLY A 298 -7.61 23.55 11.73
N ASN A 299 -8.83 23.85 12.21
CA ASN A 299 -9.43 23.20 13.36
C ASN A 299 -10.03 21.87 12.91
N PHE A 300 -9.19 20.87 12.65
CA PHE A 300 -9.63 19.60 12.11
C PHE A 300 -10.79 19.01 12.93
N VAL A 301 -11.96 18.84 12.30
CA VAL A 301 -12.91 17.84 12.80
C VAL A 301 -12.30 16.45 12.52
N SER A 302 -12.80 15.41 13.19
CA SER A 302 -12.20 14.07 13.12
C SER A 302 -11.92 13.62 11.67
N ILE A 303 -10.81 12.92 11.41
CA ILE A 303 -10.47 12.39 10.06
C ILE A 303 -11.64 11.62 9.45
N SER A 304 -12.41 10.90 10.27
CA SER A 304 -13.62 10.17 9.85
C SER A 304 -14.73 11.08 9.34
N GLN A 305 -14.85 12.30 9.85
CA GLN A 305 -15.80 13.29 9.37
C GLN A 305 -15.42 13.83 7.99
N TYR A 306 -14.14 14.09 7.73
CA TYR A 306 -13.67 14.44 6.39
C TYR A 306 -13.88 13.31 5.38
N LEU A 307 -13.54 12.08 5.77
CA LEU A 307 -13.81 10.91 4.94
C LEU A 307 -15.30 10.78 4.61
N ASN A 308 -16.17 10.95 5.62
CA ASN A 308 -17.61 10.91 5.43
C ASN A 308 -18.08 12.04 4.50
N PHE A 309 -17.49 13.23 4.57
CA PHE A 309 -17.80 14.30 3.63
C PHE A 309 -17.51 13.87 2.18
N PHE A 310 -16.31 13.36 1.91
CA PHE A 310 -15.96 12.88 0.57
C PHE A 310 -16.86 11.72 0.11
N LYS A 311 -17.26 10.83 1.02
CA LYS A 311 -18.17 9.70 0.72
C LYS A 311 -19.61 10.10 0.45
N LEU A 312 -20.11 11.11 1.17
CA LEU A 312 -21.53 11.48 1.14
C LEU A 312 -21.83 12.58 0.13
N GLN A 313 -20.84 13.38 -0.26
CA GLN A 313 -21.02 14.46 -1.23
C GLN A 313 -20.71 13.98 -2.64
N PRO A 314 -21.55 14.35 -3.62
CA PRO A 314 -21.24 14.06 -5.02
C PRO A 314 -20.05 14.93 -5.48
N PRO A 315 -19.23 14.45 -6.43
CA PRO A 315 -18.04 15.17 -6.91
C PRO A 315 -18.30 16.63 -7.30
N GLU A 316 -19.45 16.90 -7.93
CA GLU A 316 -19.84 18.23 -8.40
C GLU A 316 -19.96 19.23 -7.23
N THR A 317 -20.52 18.79 -6.10
CA THR A 317 -20.62 19.62 -4.89
C THR A 317 -19.25 19.90 -4.31
N ILE A 318 -18.39 18.88 -4.25
CA ILE A 318 -17.01 19.01 -3.74
C ILE A 318 -16.22 20.00 -4.61
N ILE A 319 -16.33 19.88 -5.92
CA ILE A 319 -15.68 20.76 -6.91
C ILE A 319 -16.22 22.19 -6.80
N SER A 320 -17.54 22.36 -6.64
CA SER A 320 -18.13 23.69 -6.41
C SER A 320 -17.56 24.34 -5.15
N ASN A 321 -17.46 23.59 -4.05
CA ASN A 321 -16.88 24.10 -2.81
C ASN A 321 -15.40 24.43 -2.95
N TYR A 322 -14.63 23.60 -3.67
CA TYR A 322 -13.24 23.92 -4.01
C TYR A 322 -13.15 25.23 -4.79
N ASN A 323 -13.94 25.39 -5.86
CA ASN A 323 -13.90 26.57 -6.71
C ASN A 323 -14.25 27.88 -5.97
N GLN A 324 -15.12 27.80 -4.95
CA GLN A 324 -15.47 28.95 -4.11
C GLN A 324 -14.34 29.37 -3.16
N ASN A 325 -13.42 28.46 -2.82
CA ASN A 325 -12.40 28.65 -1.79
C ASN A 325 -10.96 28.50 -2.30
N LYS A 326 -10.77 28.33 -3.61
CA LYS A 326 -9.46 28.12 -4.25
C LYS A 326 -8.48 29.29 -4.09
N ASP A 327 -8.93 30.45 -3.64
CA ASP A 327 -8.05 31.59 -3.37
C ASP A 327 -7.49 31.56 -1.93
N ASN A 328 -7.93 30.62 -1.10
CA ASN A 328 -7.47 30.44 0.27
C ASN A 328 -6.36 29.36 0.32
N PRO A 329 -5.10 29.74 0.64
CA PRO A 329 -3.98 28.80 0.65
C PRO A 329 -4.14 27.65 1.65
N ASP A 330 -4.63 27.94 2.85
CA ASP A 330 -4.78 26.95 3.93
C ASP A 330 -5.84 25.90 3.55
N PHE A 331 -6.93 26.36 2.90
CA PHE A 331 -7.95 25.48 2.35
C PHE A 331 -7.38 24.56 1.28
N ILE A 332 -6.60 25.11 0.33
CA ILE A 332 -6.01 24.31 -0.76
C ILE A 332 -5.05 23.26 -0.19
N GLU A 333 -4.17 23.64 0.73
CA GLU A 333 -3.20 22.71 1.32
C GLU A 333 -3.91 21.56 2.03
N ASN A 334 -4.93 21.86 2.85
CA ASN A 334 -5.70 20.85 3.55
C ASN A 334 -6.53 19.98 2.58
N PHE A 335 -7.12 20.59 1.55
CA PHE A 335 -7.87 19.85 0.52
C PHE A 335 -6.97 18.86 -0.23
N ILE A 336 -5.79 19.29 -0.66
CA ILE A 336 -4.78 18.45 -1.30
C ILE A 336 -4.34 17.32 -0.37
N TYR A 337 -4.07 17.64 0.90
CA TYR A 337 -3.68 16.67 1.91
C TYR A 337 -4.74 15.57 2.09
N PHE A 338 -6.02 15.93 2.22
CA PHE A 338 -7.08 14.96 2.41
C PHE A 338 -7.41 14.15 1.16
N CYS A 339 -7.36 14.76 -0.03
CA CYS A 339 -7.48 14.01 -1.28
C CYS A 339 -6.40 12.93 -1.39
N TRP A 340 -5.17 13.24 -0.96
CA TRP A 340 -4.10 12.25 -0.91
C TRP A 340 -4.32 11.21 0.20
N LEU A 341 -4.70 11.65 1.40
CA LEU A 341 -4.91 10.76 2.54
C LEU A 341 -5.96 9.68 2.22
N PHE A 342 -7.03 10.08 1.54
CA PHE A 342 -8.16 9.22 1.17
C PHE A 342 -8.07 8.70 -0.27
N ARG A 343 -6.91 8.78 -0.92
CA ARG A 343 -6.75 8.45 -2.35
C ARG A 343 -7.17 7.05 -2.77
N TYR A 344 -7.30 6.10 -1.85
CA TYR A 344 -7.76 4.73 -2.13
C TYR A 344 -9.28 4.56 -2.01
N GLU A 345 -9.99 5.59 -1.55
CA GLU A 345 -11.43 5.55 -1.37
C GLU A 345 -12.11 5.81 -2.71
N GLU A 346 -13.13 5.01 -3.03
CA GLU A 346 -13.88 5.11 -4.29
C GLU A 346 -14.40 6.52 -4.56
N SER A 347 -14.83 7.24 -3.50
CA SER A 347 -15.26 8.63 -3.59
C SER A 347 -14.17 9.58 -4.13
N ILE A 348 -12.89 9.35 -3.78
CA ILE A 348 -11.79 10.16 -4.28
C ILE A 348 -11.43 9.76 -5.71
N HIS A 349 -11.48 8.46 -6.03
CA HIS A 349 -11.30 8.02 -7.42
C HIS A 349 -12.36 8.67 -8.32
N ASN A 350 -13.63 8.65 -7.90
CA ASN A 350 -14.73 9.28 -8.62
C ASN A 350 -14.53 10.80 -8.74
N LEU A 351 -13.97 11.44 -7.71
CA LEU A 351 -13.63 12.85 -7.73
C LEU A 351 -12.52 13.17 -8.74
N PHE A 352 -11.39 12.44 -8.72
CA PHE A 352 -10.27 12.67 -9.64
C PHE A 352 -10.64 12.42 -11.10
N ASN A 353 -11.54 11.48 -11.34
CA ASN A 353 -12.00 11.09 -12.67
C ASN A 353 -13.24 11.85 -13.15
N CYS A 354 -13.71 12.84 -12.38
CA CYS A 354 -14.79 13.71 -12.79
C CYS A 354 -14.29 14.71 -13.85
N ASP A 355 -15.04 14.85 -14.95
CA ASP A 355 -14.70 15.79 -16.04
C ASP A 355 -14.63 17.25 -15.57
N LEU A 356 -15.34 17.59 -14.48
CA LEU A 356 -15.34 18.92 -13.88
C LEU A 356 -14.17 19.16 -12.93
N PHE A 357 -13.42 18.12 -12.56
CA PHE A 357 -12.33 18.25 -11.60
C PHE A 357 -11.14 18.96 -12.25
N PRO A 358 -10.62 20.07 -11.67
CA PRO A 358 -9.58 20.87 -12.31
C PRO A 358 -8.28 20.08 -12.48
N ASP A 359 -7.78 20.01 -13.72
CA ASP A 359 -6.54 19.30 -14.05
C ASP A 359 -5.33 19.89 -13.33
N GLU A 360 -5.27 21.22 -13.22
CA GLU A 360 -4.22 21.94 -12.49
C GLU A 360 -4.16 21.52 -11.01
N LEU A 361 -5.32 21.33 -10.37
CA LEU A 361 -5.41 20.87 -8.99
C LEU A 361 -4.96 19.41 -8.88
N LEU A 362 -5.37 18.56 -9.82
CA LEU A 362 -4.94 17.17 -9.85
C LEU A 362 -3.42 17.06 -9.96
N ILE A 363 -2.81 17.87 -10.84
CA ILE A 363 -1.35 17.99 -10.98
C ILE A 363 -0.71 18.46 -9.67
N GLN A 364 -1.28 19.47 -9.00
CA GLN A 364 -0.78 19.92 -7.69
C GLN A 364 -0.82 18.81 -6.64
N ILE A 365 -1.91 18.02 -6.59
CA ILE A 365 -2.03 16.88 -5.69
C ILE A 365 -0.91 15.86 -5.96
N ILE A 366 -0.63 15.57 -7.23
CA ILE A 366 0.42 14.63 -7.64
C ILE A 366 1.79 15.15 -7.18
N TYR A 367 2.16 16.37 -7.55
CA TYR A 367 3.51 16.88 -7.27
C TYR A 367 3.75 17.20 -5.80
N PHE A 368 2.73 17.64 -5.07
CA PHE A 368 2.83 17.83 -3.63
C PHE A 368 3.20 16.53 -2.91
N ASN A 369 2.61 15.42 -3.33
CA ASN A 369 2.85 14.12 -2.72
C ASN A 369 4.08 13.41 -3.29
N TYR A 370 4.44 13.67 -4.54
CA TYR A 370 5.72 13.27 -5.11
C TYR A 370 6.89 13.80 -4.27
N GLY A 371 6.84 15.08 -3.86
CA GLY A 371 7.85 15.65 -2.97
C GLY A 371 7.99 14.86 -1.66
N LYS A 372 6.87 14.49 -1.02
CA LYS A 372 6.87 13.65 0.19
C LYS A 372 7.39 12.24 -0.06
N TRP A 373 7.07 11.66 -1.22
CA TRP A 373 7.53 10.33 -1.63
C TRP A 373 9.06 10.27 -1.76
N ILE A 374 9.64 11.24 -2.47
CA ILE A 374 11.09 11.34 -2.65
C ILE A 374 11.81 11.62 -1.31
N LEU A 375 11.23 12.44 -0.43
CA LEU A 375 11.80 12.70 0.90
C LEU A 375 11.93 11.43 1.77
N ASN A 376 11.12 10.41 1.52
CA ASN A 376 11.20 9.13 2.21
C ASN A 376 12.24 8.16 1.61
N GLY A 377 12.93 8.56 0.53
CA GLY A 377 13.95 7.76 -0.14
C GLY A 377 13.41 6.80 -1.20
N ASN A 378 12.14 6.92 -1.58
CA ASN A 378 11.51 6.05 -2.56
C ASN A 378 11.80 6.51 -4.00
N GLU A 379 11.71 5.60 -4.98
CA GLU A 379 11.97 5.92 -6.39
C GLU A 379 10.83 6.69 -7.06
N ALA A 380 11.19 7.61 -7.96
CA ALA A 380 10.24 8.47 -8.66
C ALA A 380 9.30 7.70 -9.61
N GLU A 381 9.83 6.70 -10.30
CA GLU A 381 9.10 5.91 -11.30
C GLU A 381 7.96 5.10 -10.64
N ASP A 382 8.20 4.60 -9.42
CA ASP A 382 7.19 3.89 -8.64
C ASP A 382 6.04 4.81 -8.22
N TYR A 383 6.33 6.07 -7.91
CA TYR A 383 5.30 7.03 -7.52
C TYR A 383 4.28 7.27 -8.63
N PHE A 384 4.76 7.65 -9.82
CA PHE A 384 3.88 7.97 -10.93
C PHE A 384 3.11 6.75 -11.41
N SER A 385 3.76 5.58 -11.46
CA SER A 385 3.11 4.32 -11.81
C SER A 385 1.98 4.00 -10.82
N ASN A 386 2.22 4.16 -9.52
CA ASN A 386 1.19 3.96 -8.50
C ASN A 386 0.07 5.00 -8.58
N PHE A 387 0.39 6.27 -8.87
CA PHE A 387 -0.62 7.31 -8.99
C PHE A 387 -1.57 7.05 -10.17
N THR A 388 -1.04 6.55 -11.29
CA THR A 388 -1.88 6.25 -12.46
C THR A 388 -2.97 5.22 -12.19
N LEU A 389 -2.90 4.46 -11.10
CA LEU A 389 -3.97 3.55 -10.67
C LEU A 389 -5.23 4.29 -10.18
N PHE A 390 -5.12 5.56 -9.79
CA PHE A 390 -6.23 6.36 -9.26
C PHE A 390 -6.94 7.19 -10.34
N VAL A 391 -6.38 7.24 -11.55
CA VAL A 391 -6.95 7.96 -12.70
C VAL A 391 -7.23 6.97 -13.82
N ASN A 392 -8.40 7.08 -14.44
CA ASN A 392 -8.83 6.22 -15.53
C ASN A 392 -8.21 6.67 -16.86
N ALA A 393 -8.32 5.82 -17.89
CA ALA A 393 -7.78 6.11 -19.22
C ALA A 393 -8.31 7.43 -19.81
N GLY A 394 -9.58 7.76 -19.57
CA GLY A 394 -10.19 9.02 -20.02
C GLY A 394 -9.55 10.26 -19.39
N LYS A 395 -9.29 10.23 -18.07
CA LYS A 395 -8.62 11.30 -17.36
C LYS A 395 -7.15 11.40 -17.73
N CYS A 396 -6.45 10.27 -17.89
CA CYS A 396 -5.09 10.25 -18.44
C CYS A 396 -5.02 10.92 -19.81
N LYS A 397 -6.00 10.63 -20.69
CA LYS A 397 -6.10 11.23 -22.02
C LYS A 397 -6.31 12.74 -21.93
N GLN A 398 -7.23 13.18 -21.06
CA GLN A 398 -7.50 14.60 -20.82
C GLN A 398 -6.24 15.32 -20.36
N LEU A 399 -5.57 14.81 -19.33
CA LEU A 399 -4.32 15.37 -18.80
C LEU A 399 -3.25 15.50 -19.88
N LEU A 400 -3.07 14.47 -20.71
CA LEU A 400 -2.09 14.48 -21.80
C LEU A 400 -2.44 15.46 -22.93
N ALA A 401 -3.72 15.70 -23.19
CA ALA A 401 -4.19 16.53 -24.31
C ALA A 401 -4.35 18.00 -23.93
N GLU A 402 -4.76 18.29 -22.70
CA GLU A 402 -5.22 19.61 -22.26
C GLU A 402 -4.21 20.34 -21.37
N THR A 403 -3.16 19.65 -20.89
CA THR A 403 -2.14 20.23 -20.00
C THR A 403 -0.72 20.18 -20.60
N ASP A 404 0.20 20.94 -20.00
CA ASP A 404 1.62 20.95 -20.39
C ASP A 404 2.47 19.83 -19.75
N ILE A 405 1.85 18.76 -19.20
CA ILE A 405 2.57 17.66 -18.50
C ILE A 405 3.72 17.10 -19.33
N ILE A 406 3.53 16.92 -20.64
CA ILE A 406 4.56 16.34 -21.52
C ILE A 406 5.85 17.18 -21.55
N ARG A 407 5.72 18.51 -21.42
CA ARG A 407 6.86 19.43 -21.33
C ARG A 407 7.40 19.55 -19.91
N MET A 408 6.53 19.41 -18.92
CA MET A 408 6.87 19.60 -17.51
C MET A 408 7.62 18.39 -16.95
N ASP A 409 7.16 17.18 -17.23
CA ASP A 409 7.71 15.94 -16.68
C ASP A 409 7.47 14.76 -17.60
N LEU A 410 8.56 14.31 -18.22
CA LEU A 410 8.50 13.25 -19.20
C LEU A 410 8.15 11.89 -18.61
N ASN A 411 8.61 11.59 -17.40
CA ASN A 411 8.37 10.30 -16.77
C ASN A 411 6.89 10.15 -16.41
N PHE A 412 6.30 11.22 -15.87
CA PHE A 412 4.87 11.21 -15.58
C PHE A 412 4.03 11.08 -16.86
N ALA A 413 4.39 11.79 -17.94
CA ALA A 413 3.74 11.63 -19.24
C ALA A 413 3.78 10.19 -19.76
N LEU A 414 4.92 9.51 -19.64
CA LEU A 414 5.06 8.09 -20.03
C LEU A 414 4.16 7.17 -19.17
N CYS A 415 4.07 7.39 -17.86
CA CYS A 415 3.15 6.65 -17.00
C CYS A 415 1.69 6.85 -17.46
N LEU A 416 1.28 8.08 -17.77
CA LEU A 416 -0.06 8.37 -18.28
C LEU A 416 -0.33 7.66 -19.62
N PHE A 417 0.62 7.70 -20.55
CA PHE A 417 0.51 7.00 -21.83
C PHE A 417 0.38 5.48 -21.65
N SER A 418 1.01 4.93 -20.61
CA SER A 418 0.94 3.50 -20.30
C SER A 418 -0.43 3.06 -19.80
N ASN A 419 -1.22 4.00 -19.27
CA ASN A 419 -2.54 3.72 -18.73
C ASN A 419 -3.68 4.02 -19.71
N LEU A 420 -3.37 4.39 -20.97
CA LEU A 420 -4.37 4.58 -22.01
C LEU A 420 -4.73 3.25 -22.67
N ASP A 421 -6.04 2.98 -22.78
CA ASP A 421 -6.55 1.91 -23.63
C ASP A 421 -6.49 2.29 -25.12
N ILE A 422 -6.80 1.32 -26.00
CA ILE A 422 -6.77 1.49 -27.46
C ILE A 422 -7.70 2.63 -27.91
N GLU A 423 -8.89 2.72 -27.31
CA GLU A 423 -9.89 3.71 -27.67
C GLU A 423 -9.42 5.13 -27.33
N ASN A 424 -8.94 5.33 -26.10
CA ASN A 424 -8.43 6.62 -25.64
C ASN A 424 -7.13 7.02 -26.35
N LEU A 425 -6.25 6.07 -26.71
CA LEU A 425 -5.10 6.34 -27.58
C LEU A 425 -5.55 6.85 -28.94
N GLU A 426 -6.54 6.20 -29.56
CA GLU A 426 -7.07 6.65 -30.84
C GLU A 426 -7.67 8.05 -30.76
N ILE A 427 -8.45 8.32 -29.71
CA ILE A 427 -9.07 9.63 -29.49
C ILE A 427 -7.98 10.68 -29.28
N PHE A 428 -6.99 10.41 -28.41
CA PHE A 428 -5.86 11.29 -28.17
C PHE A 428 -5.18 11.68 -29.48
N PHE A 429 -4.73 10.71 -30.29
CA PHE A 429 -4.05 11.01 -31.55
C PHE A 429 -4.97 11.64 -32.61
N LYS A 430 -6.30 11.52 -32.50
CA LYS A 430 -7.27 12.23 -33.36
C LYS A 430 -7.46 13.68 -32.91
N GLU A 431 -7.52 13.94 -31.60
CA GLU A 431 -7.81 15.25 -30.99
C GLU A 431 -6.61 16.20 -31.06
N VAL A 432 -5.37 15.67 -31.08
CA VAL A 432 -4.21 16.55 -31.17
C VAL A 432 -4.16 17.23 -32.55
N ARG A 433 -4.39 18.55 -32.53
CA ARG A 433 -4.57 19.42 -33.71
C ARG A 433 -3.38 19.41 -34.68
N ASN A 434 -2.18 19.07 -34.23
CA ASN A 434 -0.99 18.96 -35.08
C ASN A 434 -0.33 17.58 -34.89
N LYS A 435 -0.85 16.60 -35.62
CA LYS A 435 -0.39 15.20 -35.59
C LYS A 435 1.11 15.08 -35.87
N GLU A 436 1.64 15.88 -36.79
CA GLU A 436 3.07 15.85 -37.12
C GLU A 436 3.92 16.32 -35.94
N ASN A 437 3.56 17.44 -35.29
CA ASN A 437 4.29 17.94 -34.12
C ASN A 437 4.22 16.97 -32.93
N THR A 438 3.09 16.29 -32.72
CA THR A 438 2.96 15.28 -31.65
C THR A 438 3.87 14.09 -31.89
N ILE A 439 3.91 13.62 -33.13
CA ILE A 439 4.77 12.51 -33.54
C ILE A 439 6.24 12.90 -33.39
N GLN A 440 6.62 14.11 -33.81
CA GLN A 440 7.97 14.65 -33.61
C GLN A 440 8.32 14.78 -32.11
N MET A 441 7.36 15.22 -31.29
CA MET A 441 7.51 15.32 -29.83
C MET A 441 7.77 13.94 -29.21
N PHE A 442 6.96 12.92 -29.54
CA PHE A 442 7.20 11.56 -29.08
C PHE A 442 8.54 11.00 -29.56
N CYS A 443 8.90 11.17 -30.83
CA CYS A 443 10.23 10.78 -31.30
C CYS A 443 11.33 11.45 -30.48
N SER A 444 11.24 12.77 -30.26
CA SER A 444 12.23 13.53 -29.50
C SER A 444 12.30 13.05 -28.05
N ILE A 445 11.16 12.72 -27.46
CA ILE A 445 11.02 12.10 -26.13
C ILE A 445 11.77 10.77 -26.07
N PHE A 446 11.46 9.85 -26.97
CA PHE A 446 12.04 8.51 -26.94
C PHE A 446 13.54 8.53 -27.30
N MET A 447 13.96 9.45 -28.18
CA MET A 447 15.39 9.68 -28.49
C MET A 447 16.18 10.17 -27.28
N ASN A 448 15.53 10.76 -26.27
CA ASN A 448 16.16 11.19 -25.02
C ASN A 448 16.12 10.12 -23.92
N LEU A 449 15.45 8.98 -24.14
CA LEU A 449 15.40 7.88 -23.18
C LEU A 449 16.54 6.90 -23.44
N ASP A 450 17.06 6.30 -22.36
CA ASP A 450 17.96 5.16 -22.46
C ASP A 450 17.30 4.02 -23.24
N THR A 451 18.07 3.35 -24.09
CA THR A 451 17.57 2.27 -24.97
C THR A 451 16.82 1.19 -24.18
N SER A 452 17.32 0.80 -23.00
CA SER A 452 16.68 -0.20 -22.13
C SER A 452 15.34 0.28 -21.55
N LYS A 453 15.19 1.58 -21.26
CA LYS A 453 13.94 2.17 -20.77
C LYS A 453 12.89 2.20 -21.87
N MET A 454 13.30 2.59 -23.09
CA MET A 454 12.42 2.58 -24.26
C MET A 454 11.92 1.16 -24.58
N GLU A 455 12.82 0.16 -24.57
CA GLU A 455 12.45 -1.25 -24.76
C GLU A 455 11.41 -1.69 -23.72
N THR A 456 11.70 -1.47 -22.44
CA THR A 456 10.81 -1.81 -21.34
C THR A 456 9.46 -1.13 -21.48
N PHE A 457 9.45 0.14 -21.89
CA PHE A 457 8.23 0.93 -22.05
C PHE A 457 7.31 0.38 -23.15
N PHE A 458 7.82 0.16 -24.37
CA PHE A 458 6.98 -0.35 -25.45
C PHE A 458 6.54 -1.80 -25.22
N ILE A 459 7.32 -2.57 -24.46
CA ILE A 459 6.98 -3.93 -24.07
C ILE A 459 5.85 -3.99 -23.07
N LYS A 460 5.85 -3.08 -22.10
CA LYS A 460 4.73 -2.91 -21.18
C LYS A 460 3.50 -2.36 -21.90
N ASN A 461 3.69 -1.65 -23.03
CA ASN A 461 2.63 -0.93 -23.75
C ASN A 461 2.52 -1.32 -25.25
N PRO A 462 2.15 -2.57 -25.58
CA PRO A 462 2.07 -3.07 -26.96
C PRO A 462 1.17 -2.23 -27.87
N HIS A 463 0.05 -1.78 -27.33
CA HIS A 463 -0.96 -1.07 -28.10
C HIS A 463 -0.46 0.31 -28.51
N LEU A 464 0.24 0.99 -27.59
CA LEU A 464 0.92 2.24 -27.87
C LEU A 464 2.02 2.06 -28.91
N PHE A 465 2.83 1.01 -28.82
CA PHE A 465 3.85 0.67 -29.82
C PHE A 465 3.24 0.50 -31.22
N ASN A 466 2.19 -0.32 -31.35
CA ASN A 466 1.51 -0.56 -32.63
C ASN A 466 0.87 0.71 -33.20
N HIS A 467 0.24 1.52 -32.36
CA HIS A 467 -0.31 2.81 -32.77
C HIS A 467 0.80 3.74 -33.23
N PHE A 468 1.90 3.81 -32.49
CA PHE A 468 3.05 4.63 -32.84
C PHE A 468 3.62 4.24 -34.21
N LEU A 469 3.86 2.95 -34.46
CA LEU A 469 4.30 2.45 -35.77
C LEU A 469 3.31 2.79 -36.90
N LYS A 470 2.01 2.60 -36.67
CA LYS A 470 0.96 2.94 -37.64
C LYS A 470 1.00 4.43 -37.98
N TYR A 471 1.08 5.31 -36.98
CA TYR A 471 1.15 6.75 -37.21
C TYR A 471 2.44 7.17 -37.91
N MET A 472 3.57 6.59 -37.55
CA MET A 472 4.86 6.85 -38.19
C MET A 472 4.86 6.48 -39.67
N SER A 473 4.19 5.39 -40.06
CA SER A 473 4.08 4.98 -41.47
C SER A 473 3.38 6.01 -42.36
N HIS A 474 2.62 6.95 -41.79
CA HIS A 474 1.96 8.02 -42.54
C HIS A 474 2.88 9.23 -42.80
N TYR A 475 4.06 9.30 -42.18
CA TYR A 475 5.01 10.41 -42.31
C TYR A 475 6.44 9.92 -42.62
N PRO A 476 6.65 9.12 -43.69
CA PRO A 476 7.94 8.49 -43.98
C PRO A 476 9.07 9.48 -44.30
N GLU A 477 8.73 10.70 -44.74
CA GLU A 477 9.71 11.71 -45.15
C GLU A 477 10.22 12.59 -43.99
N ASN A 478 9.67 12.46 -42.79
CA ASN A 478 10.06 13.30 -41.67
C ASN A 478 11.42 12.86 -41.10
N LYS A 479 12.40 13.78 -41.11
CA LYS A 479 13.78 13.50 -40.69
C LYS A 479 13.90 12.95 -39.27
N ILE A 480 13.14 13.49 -38.31
CA ILE A 480 13.19 13.05 -36.90
C ILE A 480 12.70 11.60 -36.79
N ILE A 481 11.66 11.25 -37.55
CA ILE A 481 11.11 9.89 -37.61
C ILE A 481 12.14 8.94 -38.21
N ILE A 482 12.77 9.33 -39.33
CA ILE A 482 13.82 8.54 -39.98
C ILE A 482 15.00 8.29 -39.03
N ASP A 483 15.46 9.33 -38.33
CA ASP A 483 16.58 9.24 -37.39
C ASP A 483 16.22 8.36 -36.18
N PHE A 484 14.98 8.44 -35.68
CA PHE A 484 14.45 7.54 -34.65
C PHE A 484 14.47 6.07 -35.08
N PHE A 485 13.93 5.76 -36.27
CA PHE A 485 13.95 4.39 -36.78
C PHE A 485 15.35 3.87 -36.96
N LYS A 486 16.27 4.65 -37.55
CA LYS A 486 17.66 4.22 -37.71
C LYS A 486 18.34 3.94 -36.36
N THR A 487 18.05 4.76 -35.36
CA THR A 487 18.65 4.64 -34.02
C THR A 487 18.16 3.38 -33.31
N TYR A 488 16.86 3.06 -33.43
CA TYR A 488 16.24 1.98 -32.68
C TYR A 488 15.77 0.80 -33.55
N GLU A 489 16.19 0.72 -34.81
CA GLU A 489 15.73 -0.28 -35.79
C GLU A 489 15.82 -1.71 -35.25
N LYS A 490 16.95 -2.04 -34.63
CA LYS A 490 17.18 -3.36 -34.04
C LYS A 490 16.20 -3.65 -32.90
N ASN A 491 15.97 -2.67 -32.03
CA ASN A 491 15.09 -2.79 -30.86
C ASN A 491 13.62 -2.89 -31.29
N LEU A 492 13.18 -2.03 -32.22
CA LEU A 492 11.81 -2.03 -32.73
C LEU A 492 11.49 -3.34 -33.48
N LYS A 493 12.43 -3.84 -34.31
CA LYS A 493 12.29 -5.15 -34.98
C LYS A 493 12.24 -6.31 -33.98
N PHE A 494 13.05 -6.23 -32.93
CA PHE A 494 13.05 -7.23 -31.88
C PHE A 494 11.71 -7.26 -31.12
N ILE A 495 11.22 -6.09 -30.68
CA ILE A 495 9.93 -5.95 -29.99
C ILE A 495 8.78 -6.46 -30.89
N ASP A 496 8.73 -6.05 -32.15
CA ASP A 496 7.73 -6.52 -33.12
C ASP A 496 7.78 -8.05 -33.30
N SER A 497 8.98 -8.63 -33.41
CA SER A 497 9.16 -10.07 -33.55
C SER A 497 8.65 -10.86 -32.35
N ILE A 498 8.82 -10.34 -31.12
CA ILE A 498 8.30 -10.99 -29.91
C ILE A 498 6.77 -10.97 -29.92
N TYR A 499 6.16 -9.84 -30.31
CA TYR A 499 4.71 -9.72 -30.35
C TYR A 499 4.06 -10.63 -31.39
N VAL A 500 4.66 -10.75 -32.58
CA VAL A 500 4.21 -11.70 -33.61
C VAL A 500 4.21 -13.13 -33.06
N LYS A 501 5.32 -13.54 -32.44
CA LYS A 501 5.44 -14.89 -31.85
C LYS A 501 4.45 -15.14 -30.71
N ALA A 502 4.23 -14.15 -29.85
CA ALA A 502 3.22 -14.24 -28.80
C ALA A 502 1.82 -14.46 -29.37
N GLU A 503 1.48 -13.77 -30.46
CA GLU A 503 0.19 -13.94 -31.13
C GLU A 503 0.07 -15.31 -31.82
N ASP A 504 1.14 -15.82 -32.44
CA ASP A 504 1.15 -17.17 -33.03
C ASP A 504 0.90 -18.26 -31.97
N ILE A 505 1.48 -18.12 -30.77
CA ILE A 505 1.21 -19.03 -29.65
C ILE A 505 -0.25 -18.94 -29.21
N ARG A 506 -0.81 -17.72 -29.12
CA ARG A 506 -2.19 -17.49 -28.70
C ARG A 506 -3.21 -18.04 -29.70
N ILE A 507 -2.94 -17.92 -30.99
CA ILE A 507 -3.77 -18.50 -32.06
C ILE A 507 -3.72 -20.03 -32.00
N ARG A 508 -2.54 -20.61 -31.77
CA ARG A 508 -2.36 -22.06 -31.71
C ARG A 508 -3.02 -22.69 -30.49
N PHE A 509 -2.95 -22.03 -29.35
CA PHE A 509 -3.50 -22.50 -28.08
C PHE A 509 -4.52 -21.50 -27.57
N ASN A 510 -5.79 -21.71 -27.92
CA ASN A 510 -6.86 -20.76 -27.66
C ASN A 510 -7.25 -20.73 -26.17
N TYR A 511 -6.69 -19.76 -25.46
CA TYR A 511 -6.90 -19.51 -24.03
C TYR A 511 -8.36 -19.38 -23.60
N GLU A 512 -9.21 -18.78 -24.42
CA GLU A 512 -10.59 -18.47 -24.04
C GLU A 512 -11.52 -19.67 -24.20
N ASN A 513 -11.14 -20.66 -25.03
CA ASN A 513 -11.97 -21.82 -25.35
C ASN A 513 -11.50 -23.12 -24.69
N GLU A 514 -10.30 -23.16 -24.10
CA GLU A 514 -9.69 -24.39 -23.61
C GLU A 514 -9.45 -24.37 -22.08
N TYR A 515 -10.53 -24.28 -21.30
CA TYR A 515 -10.55 -24.53 -19.85
C TYR A 515 -10.06 -25.94 -19.43
N LEU A 516 -9.68 -26.78 -20.40
CA LEU A 516 -9.26 -28.18 -20.23
C LEU A 516 -7.76 -28.40 -20.50
N LEU A 517 -6.99 -27.35 -20.80
CA LEU A 517 -5.55 -27.50 -20.99
C LEU A 517 -4.93 -28.14 -19.74
N ILE A 518 -4.28 -29.28 -19.94
CA ILE A 518 -3.53 -29.97 -18.90
C ILE A 518 -2.38 -29.03 -18.52
N PRO A 519 -2.28 -28.58 -17.25
CA PRO A 519 -1.14 -27.80 -16.81
C PRO A 519 0.16 -28.56 -17.15
N ASN A 520 1.09 -27.88 -17.81
CA ASN A 520 2.35 -28.44 -18.28
C ASN A 520 2.24 -29.44 -19.45
N ASP A 521 1.33 -29.22 -20.40
CA ASP A 521 1.33 -29.94 -21.67
C ASP A 521 2.71 -29.84 -22.36
N PRO A 522 3.40 -30.98 -22.61
CA PRO A 522 4.72 -30.99 -23.24
C PRO A 522 4.76 -30.34 -24.62
N GLU A 523 3.70 -30.51 -25.44
CA GLU A 523 3.65 -29.93 -26.79
C GLU A 523 3.61 -28.40 -26.72
N ARG A 524 2.72 -27.86 -25.88
CA ARG A 524 2.62 -26.44 -25.59
C ARG A 524 3.92 -25.84 -25.08
N ILE A 525 4.48 -26.42 -24.02
CA ILE A 525 5.73 -25.93 -23.43
C ILE A 525 6.85 -25.92 -24.48
N TRP A 526 6.97 -26.99 -25.26
CA TRP A 526 7.96 -27.07 -26.32
C TRP A 526 7.73 -26.01 -27.39
N PHE A 527 6.48 -25.76 -27.79
CA PHE A 527 6.16 -24.72 -28.77
C PHE A 527 6.57 -23.34 -28.25
N ILE A 528 6.23 -23.01 -27.00
CA ILE A 528 6.63 -21.75 -26.37
C ILE A 528 8.17 -21.61 -26.34
N VAL A 529 8.89 -22.65 -25.89
CA VAL A 529 10.37 -22.66 -25.85
C VAL A 529 10.97 -22.55 -27.26
N ASN A 530 10.34 -23.15 -28.26
CA ASN A 530 10.78 -23.07 -29.65
C ASN A 530 10.58 -21.68 -30.24
N GLU A 531 9.44 -21.04 -29.98
CA GLU A 531 9.20 -19.65 -30.38
C GLU A 531 10.16 -18.67 -29.70
N MET A 532 10.56 -18.94 -28.45
CA MET A 532 11.60 -18.17 -27.79
C MET A 532 13.00 -18.37 -28.40
N SER A 533 13.24 -19.48 -29.12
CA SER A 533 14.57 -19.83 -29.62
C SER A 533 15.08 -18.82 -30.64
N GLY A 534 16.33 -18.37 -30.45
CA GLY A 534 16.99 -17.39 -31.33
C GLY A 534 16.66 -15.93 -31.04
N LEU A 535 15.93 -15.65 -29.96
CA LEU A 535 15.72 -14.30 -29.45
C LEU A 535 16.72 -14.00 -28.31
N ASP A 536 17.29 -12.80 -28.33
CA ASP A 536 18.13 -12.29 -27.25
C ASP A 536 17.25 -11.77 -26.09
N ASN A 537 17.79 -11.62 -24.87
CA ASN A 537 17.10 -11.03 -23.70
C ASN A 537 15.85 -11.80 -23.21
N ILE A 538 16.08 -12.97 -22.58
CA ILE A 538 15.06 -13.91 -22.11
C ILE A 538 14.06 -13.27 -21.13
N ASP A 539 14.57 -12.52 -20.15
CA ASP A 539 13.73 -11.96 -19.08
C ASP A 539 12.66 -11.02 -19.67
N LEU A 540 13.05 -10.28 -20.70
CA LEU A 540 12.18 -9.37 -21.42
C LEU A 540 11.13 -10.10 -22.27
N ILE A 541 11.49 -11.22 -22.92
CA ILE A 541 10.54 -12.07 -23.65
C ILE A 541 9.50 -12.68 -22.70
N LEU A 542 9.95 -13.19 -21.55
CA LEU A 542 9.06 -13.76 -20.54
C LEU A 542 8.05 -12.73 -20.04
N ASN A 543 8.46 -11.48 -19.85
CA ASN A 543 7.54 -10.41 -19.45
C ASN A 543 6.49 -10.12 -20.54
N VAL A 544 6.87 -10.10 -21.82
CA VAL A 544 5.90 -9.94 -22.91
C VAL A 544 4.89 -11.09 -22.92
N PHE A 545 5.38 -12.32 -22.79
CA PHE A 545 4.55 -13.52 -22.81
C PHE A 545 3.60 -13.55 -21.61
N GLU A 546 4.06 -13.15 -20.42
CA GLU A 546 3.22 -13.00 -19.23
C GLU A 546 2.14 -11.93 -19.42
N ASN A 547 2.47 -10.74 -19.92
CA ASN A 547 1.50 -9.68 -20.19
C ASN A 547 0.46 -10.06 -21.26
N LYS A 548 0.83 -10.96 -22.18
CA LYS A 548 -0.08 -11.52 -23.19
C LYS A 548 -0.82 -12.76 -22.70
N ASN A 549 -0.72 -13.09 -21.41
CA ASN A 549 -1.31 -14.27 -20.80
C ASN A 549 -0.93 -15.55 -21.55
N ILE A 550 0.32 -15.67 -22.03
CA ILE A 550 0.87 -16.85 -22.71
C ILE A 550 1.28 -17.94 -21.71
N PHE A 551 1.30 -17.66 -20.41
CA PHE A 551 1.48 -18.69 -19.39
C PHE A 551 0.17 -18.97 -18.67
N LEU A 552 -0.13 -20.24 -18.42
CA LEU A 552 -1.28 -20.69 -17.63
C LEU A 552 -1.08 -20.38 -16.14
N ASN A 553 0.17 -20.44 -15.67
CA ASN A 553 0.55 -20.14 -14.29
C ASN A 553 2.07 -19.90 -14.18
N THR A 554 2.51 -19.51 -12.98
CA THR A 554 3.92 -19.26 -12.66
C THR A 554 4.81 -20.51 -12.81
N GLN A 555 4.26 -21.72 -12.61
CA GLN A 555 5.03 -22.97 -12.75
C GLN A 555 5.37 -23.25 -14.22
N GLU A 556 4.43 -23.03 -15.14
CA GLU A 556 4.67 -23.17 -16.59
C GLU A 556 5.73 -22.16 -17.06
N LYS A 557 5.64 -20.91 -16.61
CA LYS A 557 6.65 -19.87 -16.87
C LYS A 557 8.05 -20.31 -16.41
N GLN A 558 8.15 -20.85 -15.19
CA GLN A 558 9.42 -21.33 -14.65
C GLN A 558 9.96 -22.52 -15.45
N LEU A 559 9.09 -23.46 -15.82
CA LEU A 559 9.47 -24.64 -16.60
C LEU A 559 9.98 -24.26 -18.00
N VAL A 560 9.30 -23.33 -18.69
CA VAL A 560 9.74 -22.76 -19.97
C VAL A 560 11.13 -22.12 -19.83
N LEU A 561 11.35 -21.33 -18.77
CA LEU A 561 12.64 -20.70 -18.49
C LEU A 561 13.75 -21.73 -18.27
N ASP A 562 13.49 -22.76 -17.48
CA ASP A 562 14.45 -23.82 -17.16
C ASP A 562 14.83 -24.62 -18.42
N LEU A 563 13.86 -24.90 -19.29
CA LEU A 563 14.07 -25.59 -20.57
C LEU A 563 14.82 -24.75 -21.59
N TYR A 564 14.54 -23.45 -21.62
CA TYR A 564 15.26 -22.53 -22.49
C TYR A 564 16.73 -22.43 -22.08
N LYS A 565 17.00 -22.29 -20.77
CA LYS A 565 18.36 -22.19 -20.22
C LYS A 565 19.15 -23.50 -20.30
N ASN A 566 18.46 -24.64 -20.37
CA ASN A 566 19.10 -25.96 -20.36
C ASN A 566 18.75 -26.79 -21.61
N PRO A 567 19.62 -26.77 -22.64
CA PRO A 567 19.44 -27.53 -23.88
C PRO A 567 19.27 -29.04 -23.67
N TYR A 568 19.83 -29.60 -22.58
CA TYR A 568 19.71 -31.03 -22.28
C TYR A 568 18.31 -31.42 -21.81
N LEU A 569 17.60 -30.52 -21.13
CA LEU A 569 16.22 -30.74 -20.72
C LEU A 569 15.25 -30.64 -21.91
N LYS A 570 15.57 -29.83 -22.93
CA LYS A 570 14.77 -29.73 -24.17
C LYS A 570 14.61 -31.08 -24.88
N ASN A 571 15.68 -31.89 -24.91
CA ASN A 571 15.65 -33.24 -25.49
C ASN A 571 14.76 -34.20 -24.69
N SER A 572 14.71 -34.07 -23.37
CA SER A 572 13.88 -34.93 -22.51
C SER A 572 12.36 -34.70 -22.66
N ILE A 573 11.97 -33.52 -23.14
CA ILE A 573 10.57 -33.18 -23.48
C ILE A 573 10.21 -33.61 -24.89
N LEU A 574 11.15 -33.48 -25.85
CA LEU A 574 10.98 -34.01 -27.20
C LEU A 574 10.68 -35.52 -27.20
N ASP A 575 11.30 -36.29 -26.31
CA ASP A 575 11.02 -37.72 -26.14
C ASP A 575 9.58 -38.03 -25.64
N LYS A 576 8.90 -37.03 -25.05
CA LYS A 576 7.52 -37.14 -24.56
C LYS A 576 6.47 -36.61 -25.54
N ILE A 577 6.89 -35.90 -26.59
CA ILE A 577 5.99 -35.35 -27.61
C ILE A 577 5.86 -36.37 -28.73
N THR A 578 4.64 -36.89 -28.95
CA THR A 578 4.35 -37.71 -30.12
C THR A 578 4.20 -36.78 -31.32
N ILE A 579 5.30 -36.49 -32.04
CA ILE A 579 5.31 -35.54 -33.15
C ILE A 579 4.28 -35.97 -34.21
N PRO A 580 3.18 -35.21 -34.44
CA PRO A 580 2.35 -35.41 -35.61
C PRO A 580 3.17 -34.94 -36.83
N LYS A 581 3.22 -35.78 -37.88
CA LYS A 581 4.09 -35.57 -39.06
C LYS A 581 3.73 -34.35 -39.94
N ASP A 582 2.80 -33.50 -39.53
CA ASP A 582 2.16 -32.49 -40.40
C ASP A 582 2.44 -31.03 -40.00
N LEU A 583 3.56 -30.74 -39.32
CA LEU A 583 3.92 -29.36 -38.93
C LEU A 583 4.46 -28.46 -40.07
N ASN A 584 4.54 -28.95 -41.30
CA ASN A 584 5.01 -28.18 -42.47
C ASN A 584 3.91 -27.45 -43.25
N GLN A 585 2.68 -27.33 -42.73
CA GLN A 585 1.55 -26.77 -43.48
C GLN A 585 0.89 -25.55 -42.81
N TYR A 586 1.65 -24.50 -42.45
CA TYR A 586 1.01 -23.19 -42.22
C TYR A 586 1.86 -22.05 -42.81
N PRO A 587 1.26 -21.17 -43.63
CA PRO A 587 1.97 -20.05 -44.22
C PRO A 587 2.26 -18.99 -43.16
N LEU A 588 3.53 -18.65 -42.99
CA LEU A 588 3.98 -17.42 -42.33
C LEU A 588 3.25 -16.23 -42.98
N LYS A 589 2.28 -15.62 -42.29
CA LYS A 589 1.81 -14.28 -42.66
C LYS A 589 2.78 -13.27 -42.07
N ASN A 590 3.62 -12.70 -42.93
CA ASN A 590 4.47 -11.57 -42.56
C ASN A 590 3.60 -10.41 -42.07
N SER A 591 3.95 -9.84 -40.91
CA SER A 591 3.45 -8.52 -40.48
C SER A 591 4.12 -7.44 -41.35
N ASP A 592 3.44 -7.03 -42.42
CA ASP A 592 3.94 -6.07 -43.43
C ASP A 592 4.09 -4.60 -42.95
N LEU A 593 4.01 -4.32 -41.64
CA LEU A 593 4.01 -2.94 -41.12
C LEU A 593 5.40 -2.29 -41.13
N LEU A 594 6.44 -2.98 -40.66
CA LEU A 594 7.81 -2.45 -40.66
C LEU A 594 8.44 -2.49 -42.07
N THR A 595 8.10 -3.48 -42.88
CA THR A 595 8.69 -3.67 -44.22
C THR A 595 8.35 -2.52 -45.18
N ASN A 596 7.22 -1.85 -45.00
CA ASN A 596 6.84 -0.69 -45.80
C ASN A 596 7.56 0.60 -45.36
N ILE A 597 7.95 0.70 -44.09
CA ILE A 597 8.68 1.87 -43.55
C ILE A 597 10.16 1.81 -43.93
N TYR A 598 10.78 0.63 -43.96
CA TYR A 598 12.20 0.45 -44.31
C TYR A 598 12.50 0.41 -45.83
N LYS A 599 11.48 0.48 -46.69
CA LYS A 599 11.63 0.44 -48.17
C LYS A 599 11.73 1.81 -48.84
N THR A 600 11.57 2.89 -48.08
CA THR A 600 11.80 4.29 -48.45
C THR A 600 13.00 4.83 -47.69
#